data_AF-A0A5B7T5R0-F1
#
_entry.id   AF-A0A5B7T5R0-F1
#
_cell.length_a   1.000
_cell.length_b   1.000
_cell.length_c   1.000
_cell.angle_alpha   90.00
_cell.angle_beta   90.00
_cell.angle_gamma   90.00
#
_symmetry.space_group_name_H-M   'P 1'
#
loop_
_entity.id
_entity.type
_entity.pdbx_description
1 polymer ?
#
loop_
_entity_poly.entity_id
_entity_poly.type
_entity_poly.pdbx_seq_one_letter_code
_entity_poly.pdbx_strand_id
1 'polypeptide(L)'
;MNQAMNSIITELKNIYLMYGDRTSLDTVKDKVVNEDVIKGMNVELQEDEQLKIKIPVVLVDSKLVSFFKPAKMAMSGTPLPIIEDDSKKIAKLVNELNNLSSLESGQNESFNRAIKDIESTRSVDEILDELERVYKYYKDKLDFPRIMGYIVNSPQLYITRVDVEKTKLFEIPVYLPIGRFVDNDSEELLNPDKFLLEIKPESEIKDDSNYIADLTNRLINIMTESN
;
A
#
# COMPACT_ATOMS: atom_id res chain seq x y z
N MET A 1 15.86 3.31 -4.71
CA MET A 1 16.46 2.28 -3.85
C MET A 1 17.82 2.73 -3.31
N ASN A 2 17.91 3.01 -2.02
CA ASN A 2 19.13 3.48 -1.34
C ASN A 2 20.31 2.47 -1.42
N GLN A 3 21.54 2.98 -1.40
CA GLN A 3 22.79 2.21 -1.38
C GLN A 3 22.82 1.13 -0.28
N ALA A 4 22.20 1.39 0.89
CA ALA A 4 22.07 0.42 1.97
C ALA A 4 21.21 -0.80 1.57
N MET A 5 20.05 -0.57 0.92
CA MET A 5 19.19 -1.65 0.43
C MET A 5 19.86 -2.47 -0.67
N ASN A 6 20.58 -1.81 -1.58
CA ASN A 6 21.35 -2.49 -2.62
C ASN A 6 22.42 -3.42 -2.03
N SER A 7 23.08 -2.99 -0.95
CA SER A 7 24.06 -3.81 -0.23
C SER A 7 23.42 -5.06 0.37
N ILE A 8 22.30 -4.89 1.08
CA ILE A 8 21.56 -6.00 1.71
C ILE A 8 21.06 -7.00 0.65
N ILE A 9 20.48 -6.51 -0.45
CA ILE A 9 20.00 -7.35 -1.55
C ILE A 9 21.16 -8.13 -2.18
N THR A 10 22.33 -7.51 -2.33
CA THR A 10 23.52 -8.18 -2.85
C THR A 10 23.99 -9.28 -1.90
N GLU A 11 23.97 -9.02 -0.60
CA GLU A 11 24.36 -10.00 0.41
C GLU A 11 23.40 -11.21 0.46
N LEU A 12 22.08 -10.96 0.42
CA LEU A 12 21.06 -12.01 0.30
C LEU A 12 21.26 -12.84 -0.97
N LYS A 13 21.50 -12.19 -2.12
CA LYS A 13 21.78 -12.89 -3.39
C LYS A 13 22.99 -13.81 -3.26
N ASN A 14 24.08 -13.34 -2.65
CA ASN A 14 25.28 -14.13 -2.47
C ASN A 14 25.01 -15.36 -1.59
N ILE A 15 24.28 -15.20 -0.49
CA ILE A 15 23.89 -16.32 0.37
C ILE A 15 23.08 -17.35 -0.45
N TYR A 16 22.01 -16.94 -1.12
CA TYR A 16 21.20 -17.90 -1.90
C TYR A 16 21.97 -18.57 -3.03
N LEU A 17 22.88 -17.85 -3.69
CA LEU A 17 23.73 -18.41 -4.75
C LEU A 17 24.72 -19.45 -4.21
N MET A 18 25.30 -19.26 -3.01
CA MET A 18 26.16 -20.27 -2.36
C MET A 18 25.43 -21.61 -2.18
N TYR A 19 24.12 -21.56 -1.96
CA TYR A 19 23.28 -22.74 -1.76
C TYR A 19 22.50 -23.20 -2.99
N GLY A 20 22.65 -22.53 -4.14
CA GLY A 20 21.87 -22.82 -5.35
C GLY A 20 20.36 -22.60 -5.19
N ASP A 21 19.92 -21.79 -4.21
CA ASP A 21 18.52 -21.55 -3.89
C ASP A 21 17.87 -20.55 -4.85
N ARG A 22 17.60 -21.01 -6.07
CA ARG A 22 16.93 -20.18 -7.08
C ARG A 22 15.53 -19.76 -6.64
N THR A 23 14.81 -20.59 -5.89
CA THR A 23 13.45 -20.24 -5.45
C THR A 23 13.45 -19.08 -4.46
N SER A 24 14.34 -19.08 -3.46
CA SER A 24 14.43 -17.98 -2.50
C SER A 24 15.05 -16.73 -3.15
N LEU A 25 15.99 -16.91 -4.09
CA LEU A 25 16.53 -15.83 -4.90
C LEU A 25 15.45 -15.14 -5.75
N ASP A 26 14.59 -15.91 -6.42
CA ASP A 26 13.49 -15.39 -7.24
C ASP A 26 12.43 -14.77 -6.33
N THR A 27 12.15 -15.35 -5.16
CA THR A 27 11.29 -14.75 -4.14
C THR A 27 11.82 -13.37 -3.72
N VAL A 28 13.13 -13.21 -3.48
CA VAL A 28 13.71 -11.91 -3.16
C VAL A 28 13.68 -10.96 -4.35
N LYS A 29 13.90 -11.41 -5.59
CA LYS A 29 13.77 -10.52 -6.75
C LYS A 29 12.33 -10.06 -6.98
N ASP A 30 11.39 -10.98 -6.97
CA ASP A 30 10.00 -10.70 -7.36
C ASP A 30 9.23 -10.00 -6.24
N LYS A 31 9.47 -10.39 -4.99
CA LYS A 31 8.75 -9.85 -3.82
C LYS A 31 9.54 -8.73 -3.14
N VAL A 32 10.86 -8.86 -3.05
CA VAL A 32 11.67 -7.94 -2.24
C VAL A 32 12.31 -6.81 -3.06
N VAL A 33 12.52 -6.95 -4.37
CA VAL A 33 13.12 -5.88 -5.21
C VAL A 33 12.06 -5.02 -5.92
N ASN A 34 10.86 -5.55 -6.19
CA ASN A 34 9.80 -4.84 -6.92
C ASN A 34 8.81 -4.05 -6.02
N GLU A 35 9.28 -3.47 -4.91
CA GLU A 35 8.57 -2.50 -4.04
C GLU A 35 7.27 -2.96 -3.34
N ASP A 36 6.59 -4.03 -3.80
CA ASP A 36 5.23 -4.36 -3.37
C ASP A 36 5.13 -5.28 -2.13
N VAL A 37 6.23 -5.89 -1.65
CA VAL A 37 6.10 -7.00 -0.68
C VAL A 37 7.09 -6.95 0.50
N ILE A 38 7.88 -5.90 0.68
CA ILE A 38 8.79 -5.84 1.85
C ILE A 38 8.06 -5.40 3.12
N LYS A 39 7.07 -4.51 3.04
CA LYS A 39 6.43 -3.96 4.23
C LYS A 39 5.45 -4.93 4.86
N GLY A 40 5.59 -5.13 6.18
CA GLY A 40 4.72 -6.01 6.97
C GLY A 40 5.21 -7.45 7.09
N MET A 41 6.35 -7.79 6.47
CA MET A 41 6.99 -9.10 6.63
C MET A 41 7.88 -9.12 7.87
N ASN A 42 7.32 -9.47 9.03
CA ASN A 42 8.13 -9.88 10.16
C ASN A 42 8.66 -11.29 9.89
N VAL A 43 9.93 -11.39 9.51
CA VAL A 43 10.58 -12.69 9.35
C VAL A 43 10.94 -13.23 10.72
N GLU A 44 10.33 -14.35 11.05
CA GLU A 44 10.57 -15.08 12.29
C GLU A 44 11.40 -16.34 12.03
N LEU A 45 11.98 -16.87 13.08
CA LEU A 45 12.71 -18.13 13.04
C LEU A 45 11.81 -19.27 13.53
N GLN A 46 11.52 -20.23 12.66
CA GLN A 46 10.74 -21.42 13.01
C GLN A 46 11.60 -22.68 12.87
N GLU A 47 11.36 -23.68 13.73
CA GLU A 47 12.07 -24.95 13.65
C GLU A 47 11.64 -25.76 12.42
N ASP A 48 12.61 -26.15 11.59
CA ASP A 48 12.43 -27.12 10.52
C ASP A 48 12.38 -28.53 11.11
N GLU A 49 11.26 -29.22 10.94
CA GLU A 49 11.01 -30.51 11.58
C GLU A 49 11.98 -31.60 11.15
N GLN A 50 12.51 -31.51 9.93
CA GLN A 50 13.39 -32.53 9.33
C GLN A 50 14.84 -32.33 9.75
N LEU A 51 15.30 -31.08 9.78
CA LEU A 51 16.69 -30.75 10.05
C LEU A 51 16.97 -30.35 11.49
N LYS A 52 15.94 -30.08 12.30
CA LYS A 52 16.06 -29.60 13.70
C LYS A 52 16.87 -28.31 13.82
N ILE A 53 16.73 -27.43 12.83
CA ILE A 53 17.36 -26.10 12.80
C ILE A 53 16.28 -25.02 12.66
N LYS A 54 16.62 -23.78 13.03
CA LYS A 54 15.72 -22.63 12.86
C LYS A 54 15.89 -22.00 11.49
N ILE A 55 14.78 -21.76 10.79
CA ILE A 55 14.75 -21.22 9.43
C ILE A 55 13.93 -19.93 9.36
N PRO A 56 14.31 -18.96 8.49
CA PRO A 56 13.58 -17.72 8.30
C PRO A 56 12.26 -17.95 7.56
N VAL A 57 11.15 -17.61 8.21
CA VAL A 57 9.80 -17.77 7.68
C VAL A 57 9.01 -16.47 7.80
N VAL A 58 8.03 -16.28 6.91
CA VAL A 58 7.08 -15.18 6.95
C VAL A 58 5.66 -15.71 6.82
N LEU A 59 4.71 -15.01 7.41
CA LEU A 59 3.28 -15.25 7.18
C LEU A 59 2.79 -14.35 6.03
N VAL A 60 2.31 -14.95 4.94
CA VAL A 60 1.70 -14.25 3.80
C VAL A 60 0.32 -14.84 3.57
N ASP A 61 -0.74 -14.02 3.66
CA ASP A 61 -2.13 -14.47 3.50
C ASP A 61 -2.47 -15.70 4.36
N SER A 62 -2.05 -15.68 5.63
CA SER A 62 -2.17 -16.80 6.58
C SER A 62 -1.43 -18.08 6.19
N LYS A 63 -0.53 -18.03 5.20
CA LYS A 63 0.35 -19.13 4.80
C LYS A 63 1.78 -18.84 5.23
N LEU A 64 2.40 -19.83 5.86
CA LEU A 64 3.81 -19.77 6.19
C LEU A 64 4.66 -19.99 4.93
N VAL A 65 5.50 -19.03 4.60
CA VAL A 65 6.44 -19.08 3.47
C VAL A 65 7.86 -19.02 4.02
N SER A 66 8.66 -20.03 3.72
CA SER A 66 10.09 -19.99 4.06
C SER A 66 10.89 -19.20 3.03
N PHE A 67 11.78 -18.35 3.53
CA PHE A 67 12.79 -17.62 2.74
C PHE A 67 14.09 -18.42 2.55
N PHE A 68 14.14 -19.64 3.08
CA PHE A 68 15.31 -20.51 2.96
C PHE A 68 14.91 -21.97 2.98
N LYS A 69 15.39 -22.77 2.02
CA LYS A 69 15.00 -24.20 1.90
C LYS A 69 16.16 -25.14 2.27
N PRO A 70 16.54 -25.24 3.55
CA PRO A 70 17.77 -25.93 3.94
C PRO A 70 17.70 -27.44 3.78
N ALA A 71 16.53 -28.09 3.79
CA ALA A 71 16.41 -29.53 3.55
C ALA A 71 17.06 -29.93 2.21
N LYS A 72 16.89 -29.10 1.16
CA LYS A 72 17.54 -29.31 -0.14
C LYS A 72 19.05 -29.07 -0.12
N MET A 73 19.53 -28.26 0.82
CA MET A 73 20.91 -27.79 0.91
C MET A 73 21.78 -28.64 1.86
N ALA A 74 21.20 -29.20 2.92
CA ALA A 74 21.88 -30.21 3.72
C ALA A 74 22.26 -31.44 2.87
N MET A 75 21.43 -31.75 1.87
CA MET A 75 21.72 -32.80 0.88
C MET A 75 22.87 -32.46 -0.08
N SER A 76 23.30 -31.19 -0.19
CA SER A 76 24.49 -30.80 -0.99
C SER A 76 25.81 -30.87 -0.20
N GLY A 77 25.78 -31.41 1.03
CA GLY A 77 26.98 -31.63 1.85
C GLY A 77 27.41 -30.42 2.68
N THR A 78 26.59 -29.37 2.77
CA THR A 78 26.92 -28.20 3.60
C THR A 78 26.66 -28.49 5.08
N PRO A 79 27.61 -28.18 5.99
CA PRO A 79 27.44 -28.39 7.42
C PRO A 79 26.23 -27.65 8.00
N LEU A 80 25.42 -28.34 8.83
CA LEU A 80 24.26 -27.77 9.53
C LEU A 80 24.57 -26.50 10.34
N PRO A 81 25.71 -26.35 11.04
CA PRO A 81 26.03 -25.11 11.74
C PRO A 81 26.11 -23.89 10.82
N ILE A 82 26.66 -24.06 9.61
CA ILE A 82 26.77 -22.98 8.62
C ILE A 82 25.37 -22.61 8.11
N ILE A 83 24.52 -23.61 7.88
CA ILE A 83 23.12 -23.41 7.47
C ILE A 83 22.33 -22.64 8.55
N GLU A 84 22.56 -22.93 9.84
CA GLU A 84 21.90 -22.23 10.94
C GLU A 84 22.35 -20.77 11.06
N ASP A 85 23.65 -20.51 10.94
CA ASP A 85 24.19 -19.14 10.98
C ASP A 85 23.70 -18.30 9.80
N ASP A 86 23.69 -18.86 8.60
CA ASP A 86 23.13 -18.18 7.42
C ASP A 86 21.62 -18.00 7.52
N SER A 87 20.88 -18.92 8.16
CA SER A 87 19.45 -18.76 8.44
C SER A 87 19.18 -17.55 9.33
N LYS A 88 19.96 -17.38 10.40
CA LYS A 88 19.89 -16.19 11.29
C LYS A 88 20.25 -14.92 10.53
N LYS A 89 21.27 -15.00 9.68
CA LYS A 89 21.74 -13.86 8.88
C LYS A 89 20.69 -13.41 7.87
N ILE A 90 20.04 -14.35 7.17
CA ILE A 90 18.94 -14.07 6.25
C ILE A 90 17.79 -13.38 7.00
N ALA A 91 17.35 -13.92 8.14
CA ALA A 91 16.28 -13.30 8.93
C ALA A 91 16.61 -11.84 9.30
N LYS A 92 17.85 -11.60 9.76
CA LYS A 92 18.32 -10.24 10.08
C LYS A 92 18.29 -9.32 8.85
N LEU A 93 18.85 -9.76 7.74
CA LEU A 93 18.95 -8.95 6.51
C LEU A 93 17.57 -8.63 5.93
N VAL A 94 16.63 -9.58 5.92
CA VAL A 94 15.27 -9.34 5.43
C VAL A 94 14.53 -8.37 6.37
N ASN A 95 14.67 -8.51 7.69
CA ASN A 95 14.07 -7.57 8.64
C ASN A 95 14.70 -6.16 8.55
N GLU A 96 16.01 -6.06 8.34
CA GLU A 96 16.70 -4.78 8.11
C GLU A 96 16.22 -4.12 6.81
N LEU A 97 16.03 -4.91 5.75
CA LEU A 97 15.46 -4.45 4.50
C LEU A 97 14.00 -4.00 4.66
N ASN A 98 13.20 -4.72 5.45
CA ASN A 98 11.85 -4.31 5.84
C ASN A 98 11.87 -2.97 6.58
N ASN A 99 12.73 -2.81 7.58
CA ASN A 99 12.89 -1.55 8.30
C ASN A 99 13.32 -0.40 7.37
N LEU A 100 14.30 -0.62 6.49
CA LEU A 100 14.74 0.39 5.53
C LEU A 100 13.65 0.74 4.52
N SER A 101 12.88 -0.25 4.05
CA SER A 101 11.73 -0.01 3.17
C SER A 101 10.61 0.74 3.89
N SER A 102 10.42 0.46 5.18
CA SER A 102 9.47 1.15 6.06
C SER A 102 9.91 2.57 6.36
N LEU A 103 11.23 2.83 6.45
CA LEU A 103 11.81 4.16 6.61
C LEU A 103 11.81 4.98 5.31
N GLU A 104 12.07 4.36 4.15
CA GLU A 104 11.91 5.00 2.84
C GLU A 104 10.44 5.35 2.58
N SER A 105 9.51 4.50 3.01
CA SER A 105 8.09 4.83 3.03
C SER A 105 7.60 5.61 4.24
N GLY A 106 8.48 5.81 5.21
CA GLY A 106 8.30 6.66 6.37
C GLY A 106 8.49 8.13 6.01
N GLN A 107 8.85 8.43 4.76
CA GLN A 107 8.26 9.56 4.07
C GLN A 107 6.76 9.25 3.87
N ASN A 108 6.00 9.33 4.96
CA ASN A 108 4.60 9.73 4.93
C ASN A 108 4.59 11.11 4.26
N GLU A 109 4.59 11.16 2.93
CA GLU A 109 4.12 12.35 2.26
C GLU A 109 2.63 12.40 2.57
N SER A 110 2.27 13.05 3.67
CA SER A 110 0.92 13.57 3.87
C SER A 110 0.53 14.27 2.59
N PHE A 111 -0.66 14.00 2.06
CA PHE A 111 -1.09 14.65 0.83
C PHE A 111 -1.01 16.17 1.02
N ASN A 112 -0.16 16.82 0.23
CA ASN A 112 0.05 18.26 0.34
C ASN A 112 -1.03 19.01 -0.44
N ARG A 113 -2.06 19.41 0.31
CA ARG A 113 -3.20 20.20 -0.16
C ARG A 113 -2.73 21.52 -0.76
N ALA A 114 -2.96 21.72 -2.07
CA ALA A 114 -2.71 23.02 -2.70
C ALA A 114 -3.82 24.02 -2.39
N ILE A 115 -5.08 23.56 -2.32
CA ILE A 115 -6.22 24.43 -1.96
C ILE A 115 -6.39 24.40 -0.45
N LYS A 116 -6.08 25.52 0.21
CA LYS A 116 -6.21 25.68 1.67
C LYS A 116 -7.57 26.22 2.10
N ASP A 117 -8.20 27.02 1.24
CA ASP A 117 -9.50 27.66 1.50
C ASP A 117 -10.48 27.27 0.40
N ILE A 118 -11.09 26.09 0.55
CA ILE A 118 -11.99 25.50 -0.44
C ILE A 118 -13.27 26.34 -0.60
N GLU A 119 -13.77 26.92 0.49
CA GLU A 119 -15.02 27.69 0.51
C GLU A 119 -14.93 28.94 -0.40
N SER A 120 -13.77 29.57 -0.46
CA SER A 120 -13.56 30.75 -1.32
C SER A 120 -13.18 30.39 -2.77
N THR A 121 -12.68 29.19 -3.05
CA THR A 121 -12.37 28.73 -4.41
C THR A 121 -13.63 28.68 -5.26
N ARG A 122 -13.58 29.30 -6.46
CA ARG A 122 -14.67 29.27 -7.45
C ARG A 122 -14.25 28.68 -8.80
N SER A 123 -12.98 28.34 -8.96
CA SER A 123 -12.46 27.76 -10.19
C SER A 123 -12.75 26.26 -10.22
N VAL A 124 -13.57 25.85 -11.19
CA VAL A 124 -13.83 24.43 -11.46
C VAL A 124 -12.53 23.70 -11.79
N ASP A 125 -11.70 24.29 -12.65
CA ASP A 125 -10.43 23.68 -13.08
C ASP A 125 -9.47 23.46 -11.91
N GLU A 126 -9.36 24.43 -10.98
CA GLU A 126 -8.50 24.25 -9.79
C GLU A 126 -8.98 23.10 -8.89
N ILE A 127 -10.31 22.98 -8.71
CA ILE A 127 -10.89 21.90 -7.91
C ILE A 127 -10.68 20.55 -8.59
N LEU A 128 -10.84 20.47 -9.91
CA LEU A 128 -10.63 19.25 -10.69
C LEU A 128 -9.17 18.82 -10.70
N ASP A 129 -8.23 19.76 -10.88
CA ASP A 129 -6.79 19.49 -10.81
C ASP A 129 -6.39 18.96 -9.43
N GLU A 130 -6.95 19.53 -8.35
CA GLU A 130 -6.67 19.08 -7.00
C GLU A 130 -7.27 17.69 -6.71
N LEU A 131 -8.51 17.44 -7.14
CA LEU A 131 -9.11 16.10 -7.08
C LEU A 131 -8.24 15.10 -7.84
N GLU A 132 -7.81 15.40 -9.07
CA GLU A 132 -6.94 14.51 -9.85
C GLU A 132 -5.64 14.17 -9.10
N ARG A 133 -5.02 15.17 -8.44
CA ARG A 133 -3.83 14.97 -7.62
C ARG A 133 -4.09 14.02 -6.45
N VAL A 134 -5.21 14.17 -5.74
CA VAL A 134 -5.58 13.29 -4.63
C VAL A 134 -5.81 11.86 -5.12
N TYR A 135 -6.59 11.65 -6.19
CA TYR A 135 -6.85 10.31 -6.71
C TYR A 135 -5.58 9.62 -7.23
N LYS A 136 -4.69 10.37 -7.91
CA LYS A 136 -3.36 9.85 -8.31
C LYS A 136 -2.53 9.43 -7.10
N TYR A 137 -2.55 10.21 -6.02
CA TYR A 137 -1.85 9.88 -4.78
C TYR A 137 -2.38 8.57 -4.17
N TYR A 138 -3.70 8.39 -4.16
CA TYR A 138 -4.35 7.16 -3.67
C TYR A 138 -4.28 5.97 -4.65
N LYS A 139 -3.66 6.17 -5.83
CA LYS A 139 -3.60 5.22 -6.96
C LYS A 139 -4.98 4.77 -7.45
N ASP A 140 -6.00 5.56 -7.19
CA ASP A 140 -7.36 5.33 -7.64
C ASP A 140 -7.51 5.80 -9.09
N LYS A 141 -7.87 4.86 -9.97
CA LYS A 141 -7.98 5.09 -11.42
C LYS A 141 -9.41 5.24 -11.89
N LEU A 142 -10.38 4.97 -11.03
CA LEU A 142 -11.78 4.80 -11.42
C LEU A 142 -12.63 5.98 -10.96
N ASP A 143 -12.41 6.47 -9.75
CA ASP A 143 -13.38 7.38 -9.15
C ASP A 143 -13.23 8.84 -9.62
N PHE A 144 -12.02 9.27 -10.03
CA PHE A 144 -11.86 10.59 -10.67
C PHE A 144 -12.63 10.72 -12.01
N PRO A 145 -12.49 9.78 -12.98
CA PRO A 145 -13.35 9.77 -14.18
C PRO A 145 -14.84 9.71 -13.86
N ARG A 146 -15.25 9.00 -12.80
CA ARG A 146 -16.65 8.93 -12.38
C ARG A 146 -17.17 10.26 -11.86
N ILE A 147 -16.40 10.96 -11.03
CA ILE A 147 -16.74 12.32 -10.57
C ILE A 147 -16.90 13.27 -11.75
N MET A 148 -15.99 13.21 -12.72
CA MET A 148 -16.13 13.96 -13.97
C MET A 148 -17.41 13.60 -14.73
N GLY A 149 -17.77 12.31 -14.79
CA GLY A 149 -19.01 11.84 -15.41
C GLY A 149 -20.26 12.33 -14.70
N TYR A 150 -20.35 12.14 -13.39
CA TYR A 150 -21.52 12.43 -12.57
C TYR A 150 -21.75 13.93 -12.38
N ILE A 151 -20.70 14.71 -12.17
CA ILE A 151 -20.84 16.12 -11.75
C ILE A 151 -20.71 17.08 -12.92
N VAL A 152 -19.77 16.84 -13.84
CA VAL A 152 -19.51 17.76 -14.95
C VAL A 152 -20.40 17.46 -16.16
N ASN A 153 -20.52 16.19 -16.54
CA ASN A 153 -21.11 15.81 -17.81
C ASN A 153 -22.60 15.43 -17.75
N SER A 154 -23.11 15.03 -16.58
CA SER A 154 -24.51 14.60 -16.43
C SER A 154 -25.07 15.09 -15.11
N PRO A 155 -25.13 16.42 -14.93
CA PRO A 155 -25.51 17.00 -13.66
C PRO A 155 -26.89 16.44 -13.27
N GLN A 156 -27.84 16.25 -14.19
CA GLN A 156 -29.19 15.69 -13.95
C GLN A 156 -29.29 14.32 -13.21
N LEU A 157 -28.19 13.57 -13.01
CA LEU A 157 -28.12 12.32 -12.23
C LEU A 157 -27.53 12.53 -10.81
N TYR A 158 -27.62 13.75 -10.27
CA TYR A 158 -26.78 14.31 -9.20
C TYR A 158 -26.44 13.41 -8.02
N ILE A 159 -25.13 13.26 -7.78
CA ILE A 159 -24.62 13.31 -6.40
C ILE A 159 -25.07 14.66 -5.83
N THR A 160 -25.96 14.62 -4.85
CA THR A 160 -26.55 15.79 -4.17
C THR A 160 -25.62 16.34 -3.08
N ARG A 161 -24.84 15.46 -2.47
CA ARG A 161 -23.83 15.78 -1.46
C ARG A 161 -22.88 14.60 -1.30
N VAL A 162 -21.72 14.89 -0.73
CA VAL A 162 -20.74 13.90 -0.31
C VAL A 162 -20.55 14.01 1.20
N ASP A 163 -20.75 12.91 1.90
CA ASP A 163 -20.51 12.78 3.35
C ASP A 163 -19.31 11.84 3.58
N VAL A 164 -18.59 11.98 4.70
CA VAL A 164 -17.56 11.00 5.08
C VAL A 164 -18.14 10.01 6.07
N GLU A 165 -18.12 8.73 5.71
CA GLU A 165 -18.70 7.67 6.52
C GLU A 165 -17.68 6.56 6.79
N LYS A 166 -17.83 5.91 7.94
CA LYS A 166 -17.02 4.73 8.27
C LYS A 166 -17.65 3.50 7.64
N THR A 167 -17.00 2.97 6.61
CA THR A 167 -17.41 1.78 5.85
C THR A 167 -16.37 0.66 6.02
N LYS A 168 -16.57 -0.46 5.34
CA LYS A 168 -15.61 -1.57 5.27
C LYS A 168 -15.12 -1.71 3.84
N LEU A 169 -13.82 -1.53 3.63
CA LEU A 169 -13.15 -1.86 2.38
C LEU A 169 -12.10 -2.94 2.66
N PHE A 170 -12.12 -4.05 1.92
CA PHE A 170 -11.23 -5.20 2.15
C PHE A 170 -11.26 -5.77 3.59
N GLU A 171 -12.42 -5.74 4.25
CA GLU A 171 -12.61 -6.07 5.68
C GLU A 171 -11.92 -5.10 6.67
N ILE A 172 -11.34 -4.01 6.18
CA ILE A 172 -10.72 -2.96 7.00
C ILE A 172 -11.76 -1.85 7.22
N PRO A 173 -12.06 -1.49 8.48
CA PRO A 173 -12.94 -0.36 8.76
C PRO A 173 -12.21 0.96 8.42
N VAL A 174 -12.77 1.74 7.50
CA VAL A 174 -12.13 2.93 6.93
C VAL A 174 -13.14 4.06 6.74
N TYR A 175 -12.69 5.31 6.89
CA TYR A 175 -13.47 6.49 6.52
C TYR A 175 -13.32 6.76 5.03
N LEU A 176 -14.43 6.81 4.28
CA LEU A 176 -14.43 7.12 2.85
C LEU A 176 -15.45 8.21 2.53
N PRO A 177 -15.21 9.02 1.47
CA PRO A 177 -16.20 9.93 0.92
C PRO A 177 -17.29 9.13 0.21
N ILE A 178 -18.55 9.33 0.61
CA ILE A 178 -19.74 8.67 0.07
C ILE A 178 -20.62 9.71 -0.63
N GLY A 179 -20.78 9.57 -1.94
CA GLY A 179 -21.71 10.37 -2.72
C GLY A 179 -23.15 9.91 -2.50
N ARG A 180 -24.06 10.84 -2.23
CA ARG A 180 -25.51 10.59 -2.06
C ARG A 180 -26.27 11.05 -3.31
N PHE A 181 -26.96 10.15 -3.99
CA PHE A 181 -27.66 10.44 -5.23
C PHE A 181 -29.13 10.82 -5.00
N VAL A 182 -29.75 11.48 -5.98
CA VAL A 182 -31.16 11.97 -5.90
C VAL A 182 -32.17 10.84 -5.67
N ASP A 183 -31.89 9.65 -6.18
CA ASP A 183 -32.71 8.44 -6.03
C ASP A 183 -32.51 7.72 -4.68
N ASN A 184 -31.71 8.30 -3.77
CA ASN A 184 -31.25 7.74 -2.50
C ASN A 184 -30.21 6.62 -2.64
N ASP A 185 -29.63 6.41 -3.82
CA ASP A 185 -28.45 5.56 -3.93
C ASP A 185 -27.23 6.26 -3.32
N SER A 186 -26.21 5.46 -3.02
CA SER A 186 -24.93 5.94 -2.52
C SER A 186 -23.77 5.17 -3.09
N GLU A 187 -22.69 5.87 -3.44
CA GLU A 187 -21.47 5.26 -3.98
C GLU A 187 -20.24 5.78 -3.23
N GLU A 188 -19.28 4.89 -3.02
CA GLU A 188 -17.95 5.25 -2.53
C GLU A 188 -17.22 6.04 -3.63
N LEU A 189 -16.67 7.19 -3.26
CA LEU A 189 -15.96 8.08 -4.18
C LEU A 189 -14.45 8.03 -3.95
N LEU A 190 -13.95 6.96 -3.35
CA LEU A 190 -12.52 6.70 -3.24
C LEU A 190 -12.33 5.21 -3.06
N ASN A 191 -11.61 4.59 -4.00
CA ASN A 191 -11.21 3.20 -3.92
C ASN A 191 -9.67 3.10 -3.84
N PRO A 192 -9.11 3.36 -2.64
CA PRO A 192 -7.69 3.40 -2.45
C PRO A 192 -7.10 1.99 -2.56
N ASP A 193 -5.84 1.90 -3.00
CA ASP A 193 -5.14 0.63 -2.99
C ASP A 193 -5.05 0.05 -1.56
N LYS A 194 -5.31 -1.26 -1.44
CA LYS A 194 -5.36 -1.96 -0.14
C LYS A 194 -4.09 -1.72 0.69
N PHE A 195 -2.93 -1.70 0.04
CA PHE A 195 -1.66 -1.47 0.72
C PHE A 195 -1.58 -0.07 1.32
N LEU A 196 -2.08 0.94 0.61
CA LEU A 196 -2.06 2.33 1.08
C LEU A 196 -2.95 2.51 2.32
N LEU A 197 -4.07 1.80 2.39
CA LEU A 197 -4.93 1.76 3.57
C LEU A 197 -4.28 1.12 4.79
N GLU A 198 -3.49 0.07 4.59
CA GLU A 198 -2.84 -0.65 5.70
C GLU A 198 -1.70 0.13 6.34
N ILE A 199 -1.05 1.03 5.59
CA ILE A 199 0.11 1.81 6.07
C ILE A 199 -0.24 3.21 6.56
N LYS A 200 -1.35 3.80 6.13
CA LYS A 200 -1.75 5.15 6.56
C LYS A 200 -2.50 5.11 7.90
N PRO A 201 -2.25 6.09 8.80
CA PRO A 201 -3.10 6.27 9.98
C PRO A 201 -4.56 6.53 9.59
N GLU A 202 -5.49 5.92 10.33
CA GLU A 202 -6.94 6.13 10.13
C GLU A 202 -7.33 7.62 10.17
N SER A 203 -6.68 8.41 11.02
CA SER A 203 -6.89 9.86 11.11
C SER A 203 -6.52 10.59 9.83
N GLU A 204 -5.42 10.22 9.17
CA GLU A 204 -5.01 10.84 7.90
C GLU A 204 -5.95 10.45 6.77
N ILE A 205 -6.39 9.19 6.71
CA ILE A 205 -7.36 8.74 5.71
C ILE A 205 -8.69 9.48 5.89
N LYS A 206 -9.13 9.66 7.13
CA LYS A 206 -10.33 10.44 7.44
C LYS A 206 -10.18 11.89 7.02
N ASP A 207 -9.05 12.52 7.34
CA ASP A 207 -8.80 13.93 7.02
C ASP A 207 -8.74 14.16 5.51
N ASP A 208 -8.13 13.24 4.75
CA ASP A 208 -8.07 13.32 3.29
C ASP A 208 -9.42 12.98 2.64
N SER A 209 -10.20 12.06 3.23
CA SER A 209 -11.59 11.81 2.81
C SER A 209 -12.49 13.03 3.01
N ASN A 210 -12.33 13.75 4.12
CA ASN A 210 -13.03 15.02 4.33
C ASN A 210 -12.64 16.04 3.26
N TYR A 211 -11.35 16.12 2.93
CA TYR A 211 -10.86 17.02 1.90
C TYR A 211 -11.46 16.73 0.52
N ILE A 212 -11.54 15.46 0.13
CA ILE A 212 -12.21 15.03 -1.11
C ILE A 212 -13.69 15.41 -1.08
N ALA A 213 -14.38 15.17 0.04
CA ALA A 213 -15.79 15.50 0.20
C ALA A 213 -16.02 17.01 0.06
N ASP A 214 -15.18 17.85 0.69
CA ASP A 214 -15.26 19.30 0.60
C ASP A 214 -15.04 19.81 -0.83
N LEU A 215 -14.02 19.32 -1.53
CA LEU A 215 -13.76 19.64 -2.93
C LEU A 215 -14.95 19.27 -3.82
N THR A 216 -15.49 18.06 -3.63
CA THR A 216 -16.60 17.55 -4.44
C THR A 216 -17.90 18.31 -4.17
N ASN A 217 -18.21 18.58 -2.90
CA ASN A 217 -19.35 19.42 -2.52
C ASN A 217 -19.22 20.84 -3.05
N ARG A 218 -18.00 21.40 -3.05
CA ARG A 218 -17.77 22.71 -3.63
C ARG A 218 -18.01 22.73 -5.14
N LEU A 219 -17.55 21.69 -5.84
CA LEU A 219 -17.82 21.52 -7.27
C LEU A 219 -19.32 21.42 -7.54
N ILE A 220 -20.06 20.60 -6.77
CA ILE A 220 -21.52 20.49 -6.86
C ILE A 220 -22.16 21.88 -6.72
N ASN A 221 -21.82 22.62 -5.66
CA ASN A 221 -22.38 23.95 -5.41
C ASN A 221 -22.16 24.89 -6.60
N ILE A 222 -20.93 24.96 -7.14
CA ILE A 222 -20.61 25.83 -8.29
C ILE A 222 -21.45 25.44 -9.51
N MET A 223 -21.55 24.14 -9.81
CA MET A 223 -22.27 23.63 -10.97
C MET A 223 -23.79 23.80 -10.85
N THR A 224 -24.34 23.78 -9.63
CA THR A 224 -25.77 23.99 -9.38
C THR A 224 -26.16 25.46 -9.23
N GLU A 225 -25.30 26.32 -8.68
CA GLU A 225 -25.54 27.77 -8.55
C GLU A 225 -25.40 28.51 -9.88
N SER A 226 -24.69 27.93 -10.85
CA SER A 226 -24.46 28.51 -12.19
C SER A 226 -25.57 28.19 -13.20
N ASN A 227 -26.59 27.42 -12.80
CA ASN A 227 -27.77 27.05 -13.61
C ASN A 227 -29.03 27.76 -13.10
#